data_AF-A0A1F2EL14-F1
#
_entry.id   AF-A0A1F2EL14-F1
#
_cell.length_a   1.000
_cell.length_b   1.000
_cell.length_c   1.000
_cell.angle_alpha   90.00
_cell.angle_beta   90.00
_cell.angle_gamma   90.00
#
_symmetry.space_group_name_H-M   'P 1'
#
loop_
_entity.id
_entity.type
_entity.pdbx_description
1 polymer ?
#
loop_
_entity_poly.entity_id
_entity_poly.type
_entity_poly.pdbx_seq_one_letter_code
_entity_poly.pdbx_strand_id
1 'polypeptide(L)'
;MEKLIWTGLDEKDFRSYKSWINNGSPGICGTYCAAVLTHYTVLRDTNHQMEKNDLIDAFKKVIDDYHLHSGTFYWNVENGLNSIFNFKNYRAKSGLLPDIEVPKIIDQYQSPVIVGTLKYLGSSYKNHWLLVYAYAYDDKYDLYFKAYDNHGNYKAIIPAKQTNAYIYLEPIQTSSTDVSLKEEPNDFTEDITIKTNQARVNFLEKQAKESEERKKKQIFGKEWKEWKDMII
;
A
#
# COMPACT_ATOMS: atom_id res chain seq x y z
N MET A 1 -5.61 -21.68 12.51
CA MET A 1 -5.96 -20.67 11.49
C MET A 1 -6.34 -21.44 10.25
N GLU A 2 -7.55 -21.22 9.74
CA GLU A 2 -7.88 -21.67 8.39
C GLU A 2 -6.95 -21.03 7.37
N LYS A 3 -6.89 -21.63 6.18
CA LYS A 3 -5.98 -21.20 5.11
C LYS A 3 -6.44 -19.84 4.57
N LEU A 4 -5.66 -18.79 4.84
CA LEU A 4 -5.87 -17.46 4.25
C LEU A 4 -5.86 -17.54 2.72
N ILE A 5 -6.86 -16.94 2.08
CA ILE A 5 -6.94 -16.78 0.63
C ILE A 5 -6.45 -15.37 0.30
N TRP A 6 -5.27 -15.29 -0.33
CA TRP A 6 -4.60 -14.04 -0.66
C TRP A 6 -5.12 -13.42 -1.96
N THR A 7 -5.28 -12.10 -1.96
CA THR A 7 -5.65 -11.28 -3.11
C THR A 7 -4.60 -10.20 -3.32
N GLY A 8 -4.13 -10.04 -4.56
CA GLY A 8 -3.02 -9.16 -4.93
C GLY A 8 -1.96 -9.91 -5.73
N LEU A 9 -0.72 -9.46 -5.62
CA LEU A 9 0.42 -9.94 -6.41
C LEU A 9 0.98 -11.28 -5.89
N ASP A 10 1.64 -12.05 -6.77
CA ASP A 10 2.26 -13.32 -6.38
C ASP A 10 3.49 -13.06 -5.49
N GLU A 11 3.63 -13.84 -4.41
CA GLU A 11 4.79 -13.78 -3.52
C GLU A 11 6.12 -14.06 -4.23
N LYS A 12 6.08 -14.77 -5.36
CA LYS A 12 7.27 -15.12 -6.15
C LYS A 12 7.94 -13.87 -6.71
N ASP A 13 7.18 -12.84 -7.07
CA ASP A 13 7.71 -11.59 -7.61
C ASP A 13 8.56 -10.83 -6.59
N PHE A 14 8.33 -11.10 -5.29
CA PHE A 14 9.04 -10.46 -4.19
C PHE A 14 10.20 -11.28 -3.64
N ARG A 15 10.41 -12.50 -4.15
CA ARG A 15 11.45 -13.42 -3.66
C ARG A 15 12.86 -12.85 -3.85
N SER A 16 13.10 -12.14 -4.96
CA SER A 16 14.40 -11.51 -5.27
C SER A 16 14.79 -10.44 -4.24
N TYR A 17 13.81 -9.78 -3.62
CA TYR A 17 14.04 -8.75 -2.61
C TYR A 17 14.42 -9.32 -1.24
N LYS A 18 14.42 -10.65 -1.03
CA LYS A 18 14.86 -11.26 0.25
C LYS A 18 16.27 -10.81 0.68
N SER A 19 17.15 -10.48 -0.27
CA SER A 19 18.51 -9.99 -0.02
C SER A 19 18.61 -8.46 0.18
N TRP A 20 17.51 -7.73 0.08
CA TRP A 20 17.46 -6.28 0.25
C TRP A 20 17.28 -5.93 1.73
N ILE A 21 18.28 -6.29 2.55
CA ILE A 21 18.15 -6.22 4.00
C ILE A 21 18.70 -4.90 4.55
N ASN A 22 17.87 -4.18 5.31
CA ASN A 22 18.22 -3.00 6.06
C ASN A 22 18.89 -3.39 7.40
N ASN A 23 20.20 -3.55 7.39
CA ASN A 23 21.00 -3.89 8.58
C ASN A 23 21.69 -2.66 9.22
N GLY A 24 21.47 -1.45 8.69
CA GLY A 24 22.13 -0.23 9.14
C GLY A 24 21.51 0.38 10.41
N SER A 25 22.29 1.22 11.09
CA SER A 25 21.82 2.05 12.22
C SER A 25 22.23 3.52 12.00
N PRO A 26 21.29 4.48 11.97
CA PRO A 26 19.84 4.29 12.06
C PRO A 26 19.29 3.52 10.85
N GLY A 27 18.23 2.73 11.08
CA GLY A 27 17.61 1.93 10.03
C GLY A 27 16.79 2.79 9.07
N ILE A 28 17.00 2.61 7.76
CA ILE A 28 16.36 3.40 6.69
C ILE A 28 15.25 2.61 5.99
N CYS A 29 14.32 2.06 6.78
CA CYS A 29 13.28 1.15 6.27
C CYS A 29 12.40 1.78 5.19
N GLY A 30 12.11 3.09 5.29
CA GLY A 30 11.37 3.84 4.26
C GLY A 30 12.11 3.88 2.92
N THR A 31 13.43 4.11 2.94
CA THR A 31 14.29 4.04 1.75
C THR A 31 14.26 2.68 1.08
N TYR A 32 14.39 1.59 1.84
CA TYR A 32 14.32 0.24 1.27
C TYR A 32 12.95 -0.05 0.63
N CYS A 33 11.86 0.37 1.28
CA CYS A 33 10.52 0.21 0.73
C CYS A 33 10.32 1.02 -0.57
N ALA A 34 10.79 2.27 -0.61
CA ALA A 34 10.73 3.12 -1.80
C ALA A 34 11.58 2.56 -2.96
N ALA A 35 12.78 2.04 -2.63
CA ALA A 35 13.67 1.40 -3.60
C ALA A 35 13.04 0.15 -4.22
N VAL A 36 12.46 -0.74 -3.40
CA VAL A 36 11.80 -1.96 -3.90
C VAL A 36 10.53 -1.63 -4.69
N LEU A 37 9.71 -0.67 -4.23
CA LEU A 37 8.53 -0.21 -4.99
C LEU A 37 8.93 0.32 -6.37
N THR A 38 9.98 1.13 -6.43
CA THR A 38 10.49 1.70 -7.69
C THR A 38 11.07 0.62 -8.59
N HIS A 39 11.92 -0.27 -8.06
CA HIS A 39 12.47 -1.39 -8.81
C HIS A 39 11.37 -2.29 -9.38
N TYR A 40 10.39 -2.68 -8.56
CA TYR A 40 9.27 -3.50 -9.00
C TYR A 40 8.48 -2.83 -10.13
N THR A 41 8.16 -1.55 -9.97
CA THR A 41 7.40 -0.78 -10.97
C THR A 41 8.16 -0.66 -12.29
N VAL A 42 9.44 -0.28 -12.25
CA VAL A 42 10.27 -0.13 -13.44
C VAL A 42 10.49 -1.47 -14.14
N LEU A 43 10.78 -2.54 -13.39
CA LEU A 43 10.96 -3.87 -13.95
C LEU A 43 9.67 -4.37 -14.62
N ARG A 44 8.51 -4.20 -13.97
CA ARG A 44 7.21 -4.59 -14.53
C ARG A 44 6.90 -3.82 -15.82
N ASP A 45 7.13 -2.51 -15.84
CA ASP A 45 6.68 -1.65 -16.93
C ASP A 45 7.64 -1.63 -18.12
N THR A 46 8.93 -1.86 -17.89
CA THR A 46 9.98 -1.65 -18.91
C THR A 46 10.91 -2.84 -19.10
N ASN A 47 10.78 -3.88 -18.26
CA ASN A 47 11.73 -4.99 -18.18
C ASN A 47 13.18 -4.56 -17.88
N HIS A 48 13.38 -3.34 -17.39
CA HIS A 48 14.68 -2.82 -17.00
C HIS A 48 14.98 -3.16 -15.54
N GLN A 49 16.11 -3.81 -15.31
CA GLN A 49 16.59 -4.14 -13.98
C GLN A 49 17.50 -3.01 -13.47
N MET A 50 17.06 -2.32 -12.42
CA MET A 50 17.84 -1.27 -11.78
C MET A 50 18.77 -1.87 -10.72
N GLU A 51 19.95 -1.26 -10.58
CA GLU A 51 20.90 -1.68 -9.54
C GLU A 51 20.40 -1.32 -8.14
N LYS A 52 20.54 -2.29 -7.22
CA LYS A 52 20.05 -2.17 -5.84
C LYS A 52 20.66 -0.96 -5.11
N ASN A 53 21.98 -0.83 -5.20
CA ASN A 53 22.69 0.19 -4.42
C ASN A 53 22.39 1.60 -4.96
N ASP A 54 22.30 1.75 -6.28
CA ASP A 54 21.93 3.03 -6.91
C ASP A 54 20.56 3.52 -6.43
N LEU A 55 19.58 2.61 -6.35
CA LEU A 55 18.25 2.93 -5.81
C LEU A 55 18.28 3.29 -4.32
N ILE A 56 19.00 2.50 -3.51
CA ILE A 56 19.10 2.77 -2.07
C ILE A 56 19.78 4.12 -1.83
N ASP A 57 20.87 4.42 -2.53
CA ASP A 57 21.62 5.66 -2.38
C ASP A 57 20.80 6.87 -2.86
N ALA A 58 20.09 6.73 -3.98
CA ALA A 58 19.18 7.76 -4.48
C ALA A 58 18.06 8.06 -3.47
N PHE A 59 17.40 7.03 -2.92
CA PHE A 59 16.31 7.22 -1.97
C PHE A 59 16.78 7.70 -0.61
N LYS A 60 17.90 7.21 -0.10
CA LYS A 60 18.49 7.69 1.15
C LYS A 60 18.70 9.21 1.10
N LYS A 61 19.23 9.69 -0.02
CA LYS A 61 19.45 11.12 -0.25
C LYS A 61 18.17 11.94 -0.17
N VAL A 62 17.03 11.43 -0.63
CA VAL A 62 15.78 12.22 -0.68
C VAL A 62 14.78 11.92 0.46
N ILE A 63 14.96 10.81 1.18
CA ILE A 63 14.06 10.36 2.25
C ILE A 63 14.67 10.52 3.65
N ASP A 64 15.98 10.32 3.82
CA ASP A 64 16.58 10.18 5.15
C ASP A 64 17.66 11.25 5.43
N ASP A 65 18.33 11.81 4.42
CA ASP A 65 19.44 12.75 4.62
C ASP A 65 19.00 14.20 4.97
N TYR A 66 17.74 14.61 4.73
CA TYR A 66 17.32 16.04 4.77
C TYR A 66 16.21 16.40 5.78
N HIS A 67 16.24 15.88 7.01
CA HIS A 67 15.18 16.17 7.98
C HIS A 67 15.67 16.61 9.36
N LEU A 68 14.98 17.62 9.93
CA LEU A 68 15.20 18.11 11.30
C LEU A 68 14.49 17.25 12.36
N HIS A 69 13.90 16.12 11.96
CA HIS A 69 13.16 15.20 12.81
C HIS A 69 13.81 13.81 12.79
N SER A 70 13.64 13.06 13.87
CA SER A 70 14.08 11.66 13.92
C SER A 70 13.04 10.74 13.27
N GLY A 71 13.54 9.80 12.47
CA GLY A 71 12.72 8.82 11.77
C GLY A 71 12.11 9.31 10.47
N THR A 72 11.52 8.38 9.74
CA THR A 72 10.93 8.59 8.42
C THR A 72 9.40 8.60 8.53
N PHE A 73 8.76 9.74 8.25
CA PHE A 73 7.31 9.86 8.17
C PHE A 73 6.81 9.58 6.73
N TYR A 74 5.51 9.35 6.59
CA TYR A 74 4.90 9.01 5.29
C TYR A 74 5.15 10.08 4.22
N TRP A 75 5.15 11.37 4.58
CA TRP A 75 5.42 12.47 3.66
C TRP A 75 6.89 12.51 3.19
N ASN A 76 7.83 12.01 3.99
CA ASN A 76 9.23 11.89 3.55
C ASN A 76 9.33 10.86 2.41
N VAL A 77 8.67 9.71 2.57
CA VAL A 77 8.62 8.65 1.56
C VAL A 77 7.89 9.11 0.30
N GLU A 78 6.73 9.76 0.44
CA GLU A 78 5.97 10.32 -0.69
C GLU A 78 6.80 11.35 -1.47
N ASN A 79 7.41 12.31 -0.78
CA ASN A 79 8.21 13.36 -1.42
C ASN A 79 9.46 12.78 -2.09
N GLY A 80 10.10 11.78 -1.47
CA GLY A 80 11.24 11.06 -2.06
C GLY A 80 10.86 10.34 -3.34
N LEU A 81 9.75 9.61 -3.35
CA LEU A 81 9.21 8.97 -4.55
C LEU A 81 8.87 10.01 -5.63
N ASN A 82 8.17 11.08 -5.29
CA ASN A 82 7.82 12.13 -6.25
C ASN A 82 9.05 12.84 -6.84
N SER A 83 10.14 12.95 -6.07
CA SER A 83 11.41 13.51 -6.55
C SER A 83 12.08 12.61 -7.60
N ILE A 84 12.00 11.28 -7.45
CA ILE A 84 12.56 10.32 -8.41
C ILE A 84 11.66 10.14 -9.64
N PHE A 85 10.34 10.01 -9.47
CA PHE A 85 9.40 9.83 -10.59
C PHE A 85 9.12 11.13 -11.36
N ASN A 86 9.39 12.29 -10.74
CA ASN A 86 9.29 13.62 -11.32
C ASN A 86 7.97 13.86 -12.09
N PHE A 87 6.87 13.28 -11.60
CA PHE A 87 5.52 13.38 -12.18
C PHE A 87 5.42 13.05 -13.68
N LYS A 88 6.31 12.21 -14.22
CA LYS A 88 6.27 11.84 -15.65
C LYS A 88 5.27 10.72 -15.91
N ASN A 89 5.42 9.62 -15.19
CA ASN A 89 4.61 8.41 -15.39
C ASN A 89 3.78 8.07 -14.15
N TYR A 90 4.29 8.43 -12.97
CA TYR A 90 3.68 8.12 -11.69
C TYR A 90 3.72 9.33 -10.77
N ARG A 91 2.71 9.40 -9.90
CA ARG A 91 2.66 10.30 -8.76
C ARG A 91 2.51 9.46 -7.50
N ALA A 92 3.42 9.63 -6.56
CA ALA A 92 3.25 9.08 -5.23
C ALA A 92 2.15 9.84 -4.50
N LYS A 93 1.26 9.08 -3.86
CA LYS A 93 0.21 9.58 -2.97
C LYS A 93 0.31 8.84 -1.65
N SER A 94 -0.01 9.54 -0.57
CA SER A 94 -0.08 8.96 0.77
C SER A 94 -1.44 9.19 1.43
N GLY A 95 -1.69 8.43 2.48
CA GLY A 95 -2.89 8.58 3.30
C GLY A 95 -2.77 7.85 4.63
N LEU A 96 -3.85 7.90 5.40
CA LEU A 96 -4.02 7.22 6.68
C LEU A 96 -5.11 6.15 6.55
N LEU A 97 -5.22 5.27 7.54
CA LEU A 97 -6.20 4.16 7.58
C LEU A 97 -5.95 3.08 6.51
N PRO A 98 -4.81 2.37 6.56
CA PRO A 98 -4.45 1.40 5.53
C PRO A 98 -5.40 0.20 5.50
N ASP A 99 -6.02 -0.13 6.62
CA ASP A 99 -7.01 -1.20 6.77
C ASP A 99 -8.27 -1.02 5.91
N ILE A 100 -8.55 0.20 5.47
CA ILE A 100 -9.64 0.52 4.54
C ILE A 100 -9.13 0.65 3.10
N GLU A 101 -8.04 1.39 2.92
CA GLU A 101 -7.63 1.87 1.59
C GLU A 101 -6.69 0.90 0.85
N VAL A 102 -5.77 0.20 1.54
CA VAL A 102 -4.77 -0.67 0.89
C VAL A 102 -5.42 -1.77 0.05
N PRO A 103 -6.47 -2.48 0.50
CA PRO A 103 -7.15 -3.45 -0.35
C PRO A 103 -7.74 -2.84 -1.63
N LYS A 104 -8.28 -1.61 -1.56
CA LYS A 104 -8.81 -0.90 -2.73
C LYS A 104 -7.70 -0.52 -3.71
N ILE A 105 -6.59 -0.03 -3.20
CA ILE A 105 -5.42 0.38 -4.00
C ILE A 105 -4.80 -0.83 -4.70
N ILE A 106 -4.65 -1.96 -4.00
CA ILE A 106 -4.13 -3.19 -4.59
C ILE A 106 -5.04 -3.69 -5.70
N ASP A 107 -6.36 -3.71 -5.47
CA ASP A 107 -7.32 -4.12 -6.50
C ASP A 107 -7.27 -3.19 -7.72
N GLN A 108 -7.25 -1.88 -7.49
CA GLN A 108 -7.32 -0.88 -8.55
C GLN A 108 -6.06 -0.83 -9.42
N TYR A 109 -4.88 -0.85 -8.79
CA TYR A 109 -3.62 -0.59 -9.49
C TYR A 109 -2.75 -1.81 -9.71
N GLN A 110 -3.08 -2.95 -9.10
CA GLN A 110 -2.26 -4.17 -9.15
C GLN A 110 -0.77 -3.84 -8.89
N SER A 111 -0.53 -3.07 -7.83
CA SER A 111 0.78 -2.52 -7.48
C SER A 111 1.00 -2.64 -5.98
N PRO A 112 2.24 -2.89 -5.51
CA PRO A 112 2.51 -2.91 -4.09
C PRO A 112 2.34 -1.52 -3.46
N VAL A 113 2.06 -1.51 -2.16
CA VAL A 113 1.77 -0.33 -1.34
C VAL A 113 2.67 -0.33 -0.12
N ILE A 114 3.37 0.77 0.12
CA ILE A 114 4.17 0.93 1.34
C ILE A 114 3.22 1.19 2.50
N VAL A 115 3.39 0.50 3.63
CA VAL A 115 2.61 0.73 4.86
C VAL A 115 3.53 0.90 6.07
N GLY A 116 3.11 1.78 6.97
CA GLY A 116 3.79 2.01 8.24
C GLY A 116 3.12 1.21 9.35
N THR A 117 3.89 0.44 10.12
CA THR A 117 3.42 -0.16 11.38
C THR A 117 3.76 0.72 12.57
N LEU A 118 2.97 0.63 13.65
CA LEU A 118 3.27 1.32 14.90
C LEU A 118 3.36 0.35 16.07
N LYS A 119 4.34 0.57 16.96
CA LYS A 119 4.44 -0.15 18.24
C LYS A 119 3.17 0.02 19.08
N TYR A 120 2.61 1.24 19.09
CA TYR A 120 1.40 1.57 19.85
C TYR A 120 0.17 0.77 19.38
N LEU A 121 0.11 0.40 18.10
CA LEU A 121 -0.94 -0.44 17.54
C LEU A 121 -0.67 -1.94 17.72
N GLY A 122 0.33 -2.31 18.53
CA GLY A 122 0.66 -3.70 18.85
C GLY A 122 1.57 -4.40 17.82
N SER A 123 2.22 -3.65 16.93
CA SER A 123 3.15 -4.24 15.95
C SER A 123 4.37 -4.85 16.61
N SER A 124 4.67 -6.12 16.30
CA SER A 124 5.93 -6.78 16.67
C SER A 124 7.14 -6.14 15.98
N TYR A 125 6.91 -5.47 14.85
CA TYR A 125 7.90 -4.70 14.09
C TYR A 125 8.18 -3.32 14.68
N LYS A 126 7.50 -2.91 15.77
CA LYS A 126 7.55 -1.55 16.32
C LYS A 126 7.14 -0.52 15.26
N ASN A 127 7.83 0.62 15.19
CA ASN A 127 7.65 1.61 14.14
C ASN A 127 8.54 1.20 12.96
N HIS A 128 7.91 0.81 11.84
CA HIS A 128 8.60 0.19 10.70
C HIS A 128 7.85 0.42 9.40
N TRP A 129 8.57 0.46 8.28
CA TRP A 129 8.00 0.52 6.94
C TRP A 129 8.10 -0.85 6.25
N LEU A 130 7.00 -1.28 5.65
CA LEU A 130 6.83 -2.54 4.94
C LEU A 130 6.26 -2.28 3.55
N LEU A 131 6.50 -3.18 2.59
CA LEU A 131 5.87 -3.12 1.27
C LEU A 131 4.82 -4.23 1.13
N VAL A 132 3.55 -3.87 1.24
CA VAL A 132 2.42 -4.79 1.09
C VAL A 132 2.13 -5.04 -0.38
N TYR A 133 1.96 -6.30 -0.75
CA TYR A 133 1.66 -6.70 -2.13
C TYR A 133 0.40 -7.56 -2.26
N ALA A 134 -0.12 -8.07 -1.14
CA ALA A 134 -1.38 -8.80 -1.10
C ALA A 134 -2.07 -8.63 0.26
N TYR A 135 -3.37 -8.91 0.29
CA TYR A 135 -4.18 -8.90 1.50
C TYR A 135 -5.06 -10.16 1.58
N ALA A 136 -5.50 -10.51 2.79
CA ALA A 136 -6.44 -11.59 3.04
C ALA A 136 -7.29 -11.26 4.27
N TYR A 137 -8.51 -11.78 4.29
CA TYR A 137 -9.35 -11.80 5.48
C TYR A 137 -9.36 -13.21 6.05
N ASP A 138 -9.38 -13.32 7.37
CA ASP A 138 -9.65 -14.59 8.03
C ASP A 138 -11.16 -14.86 8.17
N ASP A 139 -11.50 -15.97 8.81
CA ASP A 139 -12.86 -16.41 9.13
C ASP A 139 -13.63 -15.43 10.03
N LYS A 140 -12.92 -14.56 10.75
CA LYS A 140 -13.47 -13.52 11.63
C LYS A 140 -13.53 -12.15 10.97
N TYR A 141 -13.19 -12.07 9.69
CA TYR A 141 -13.07 -10.83 8.93
C TYR A 141 -11.97 -9.89 9.44
N ASP A 142 -10.98 -10.40 10.18
CA ASP A 142 -9.76 -9.65 10.47
C ASP A 142 -8.92 -9.57 9.19
N LEU A 143 -8.47 -8.36 8.86
CA LEU A 143 -7.65 -8.10 7.68
C LEU A 143 -6.16 -8.32 7.98
N TYR A 144 -5.48 -9.04 7.11
CA TYR A 144 -4.05 -9.28 7.12
C TYR A 144 -3.42 -8.80 5.81
N PHE A 145 -2.22 -8.25 5.93
CA PHE A 145 -1.37 -7.93 4.79
C PHE A 145 -0.24 -8.93 4.66
N LYS A 146 0.06 -9.27 3.41
CA LYS A 146 1.28 -9.96 3.02
C LYS A 146 2.27 -8.94 2.47
N ALA A 147 3.46 -8.92 3.06
CA ALA A 147 4.42 -7.87 2.83
C ALA A 147 5.83 -8.38 2.65
N TYR A 148 6.58 -7.60 1.89
CA TYR A 148 8.02 -7.58 1.97
C TYR A 148 8.47 -6.73 3.16
N ASP A 149 9.19 -7.38 4.07
CA ASP A 149 9.86 -6.80 5.21
C ASP A 149 11.37 -6.71 4.93
N ASN A 150 11.90 -5.49 4.96
CA ASN A 150 13.30 -5.19 4.73
C ASN A 150 14.24 -5.69 5.85
N HIS A 151 13.74 -6.45 6.83
CA HIS A 151 14.57 -7.32 7.69
C HIS A 151 14.77 -8.75 7.12
N GLY A 152 14.49 -8.96 5.83
CA GLY A 152 14.80 -10.19 5.10
C GLY A 152 13.65 -11.19 5.00
N ASN A 153 12.41 -10.75 5.25
CA ASN A 153 11.21 -11.57 5.13
C ASN A 153 10.27 -11.06 4.03
N TYR A 154 10.40 -11.60 2.82
CA TYR A 154 9.52 -11.21 1.70
C TYR A 154 8.08 -11.76 1.80
N LYS A 155 7.78 -12.59 2.81
CA LYS A 155 6.46 -13.22 3.04
C LYS A 155 5.93 -12.92 4.43
N ALA A 156 6.26 -11.74 4.97
CA ALA A 156 5.76 -11.29 6.25
C ALA A 156 4.22 -11.20 6.22
N ILE A 157 3.57 -11.65 7.29
CA ILE A 157 2.13 -11.52 7.46
C ILE A 157 1.91 -10.63 8.67
N ILE A 158 1.21 -9.51 8.49
CA ILE A 158 0.89 -8.57 9.57
C ILE A 158 -0.62 -8.30 9.62
N PRO A 159 -1.22 -8.20 10.82
CA PRO A 159 -2.58 -7.69 10.94
C PRO A 159 -2.65 -6.22 10.49
N ALA A 160 -3.58 -5.87 9.60
CA ALA A 160 -3.71 -4.52 9.05
C ALA A 160 -3.98 -3.46 10.13
N LYS A 161 -4.67 -3.82 11.22
CA LYS A 161 -4.90 -2.95 12.39
C LYS A 161 -3.63 -2.45 13.08
N GLN A 162 -2.47 -3.05 12.78
CA GLN A 162 -1.17 -2.62 13.31
C GLN A 162 -0.52 -1.50 12.47
N THR A 163 -1.19 -1.06 11.40
CA THR A 163 -0.69 -0.06 10.45
C THR A 163 -1.41 1.29 10.59
N ASN A 164 -0.76 2.39 10.22
CA ASN A 164 -1.31 3.74 10.37
C ASN A 164 -1.33 4.59 9.10
N ALA A 165 -0.32 4.45 8.24
CA ALA A 165 -0.15 5.22 7.03
C ALA A 165 0.20 4.32 5.85
N TYR A 166 -0.14 4.77 4.65
CA TYR A 166 0.18 4.08 3.40
C TYR A 166 0.69 5.06 2.34
N ILE A 167 1.51 4.55 1.41
CA ILE A 167 2.04 5.29 0.25
C ILE A 167 1.99 4.36 -0.96
N TYR A 168 1.49 4.86 -2.10
CA TYR A 168 1.41 4.11 -3.36
C TYR A 168 1.76 5.00 -4.54
N LEU A 169 2.04 4.38 -5.69
CA LEU A 169 2.22 5.07 -6.97
C LEU A 169 0.92 5.04 -7.76
N GLU A 170 0.40 6.21 -8.11
CA GLU A 170 -0.72 6.37 -9.04
C GLU A 170 -0.17 6.66 -10.43
N PRO A 171 -0.54 5.88 -11.46
CA PRO A 171 -0.22 6.20 -12.85
C PRO A 171 -0.82 7.55 -13.25
N ILE A 172 -0.03 8.41 -13.88
CA ILE A 172 -0.53 9.67 -14.45
C ILE A 172 -1.14 9.33 -15.81
N GLN A 173 -2.46 9.51 -15.95
CA GLN A 173 -3.11 9.37 -17.26
C GLN A 173 -2.58 10.47 -18.18
N THR A 174 -1.78 10.09 -19.17
CA THR A 174 -1.46 10.97 -20.29
C THR A 174 -2.71 11.12 -21.13
N SER A 175 -3.29 12.31 -21.16
CA SER A 175 -4.32 12.64 -22.15
C SER A 175 -3.68 12.51 -23.53
N SER A 176 -4.00 11.43 -24.24
CA SER A 176 -3.62 11.23 -25.64
C SER A 176 -4.42 12.20 -26.51
N THR A 177 -3.88 13.40 -26.73
CA THR A 177 -4.30 14.25 -27.84
C THR A 177 -3.30 14.05 -28.99
N ASP A 178 -3.82 13.50 -30.09
CA ASP A 178 -3.26 13.40 -31.44
C ASP A 178 -1.99 12.57 -31.69
N VAL A 179 -2.17 11.31 -32.11
CA VAL A 179 -1.75 10.84 -33.45
C VAL A 179 -2.72 9.76 -33.93
N SER A 180 -3.54 10.10 -34.94
CA SER A 180 -4.26 9.12 -35.76
C SER A 180 -3.30 8.51 -36.77
N LEU A 181 -2.83 7.29 -36.54
CA LEU A 181 -2.27 6.41 -37.58
C LEU A 181 -2.58 4.94 -37.24
N LYS A 182 -3.57 4.41 -37.96
CA LYS A 182 -3.88 3.01 -38.32
C LYS A 182 -3.42 1.90 -37.36
N GLU A 183 -4.43 1.31 -36.72
CA GLU A 183 -4.39 0.09 -35.93
C GLU A 183 -3.95 -1.13 -36.76
N GLU A 184 -2.94 -1.84 -36.27
CA GLU A 184 -2.78 -3.29 -36.42
C GLU A 184 -3.16 -3.90 -35.06
N PRO A 185 -3.99 -4.96 -34.98
CA PRO A 185 -4.51 -5.45 -33.73
C PRO A 185 -3.45 -6.31 -33.03
N ASN A 186 -2.78 -5.73 -32.02
CA ASN A 186 -1.99 -6.52 -31.07
C ASN A 186 -2.87 -6.96 -29.89
N ASP A 187 -3.19 -8.25 -29.93
CA ASP A 187 -3.86 -9.05 -28.93
C ASP A 187 -3.01 -9.17 -27.65
N PHE A 188 -3.12 -8.17 -26.76
CA PHE A 188 -2.50 -8.18 -25.43
C PHE A 188 -3.42 -7.60 -24.34
N THR A 189 -4.74 -7.80 -24.49
CA THR A 189 -5.67 -7.68 -23.37
C THR A 189 -6.13 -9.06 -22.95
N GLU A 190 -5.21 -9.85 -22.38
CA GLU A 190 -5.66 -10.88 -21.43
C GLU A 190 -6.19 -10.13 -20.22
N ASP A 191 -7.52 -10.09 -20.10
CA ASP A 191 -8.23 -9.62 -18.93
C ASP A 191 -7.61 -10.24 -17.66
N ILE A 192 -6.86 -9.43 -16.90
CA ILE A 192 -6.42 -9.78 -15.55
C ILE A 192 -7.70 -9.91 -14.71
N THR A 193 -8.25 -11.12 -14.69
CA THR A 193 -9.46 -11.43 -13.94
C THR A 193 -9.09 -11.40 -12.47
N ILE A 194 -9.34 -10.25 -11.81
CA ILE A 194 -9.21 -10.11 -10.36
C ILE A 194 -10.21 -11.08 -9.73
N LYS A 195 -9.73 -12.21 -9.21
CA LYS A 195 -10.58 -13.15 -8.48
C LYS A 195 -11.15 -12.44 -7.26
N THR A 196 -12.45 -12.18 -7.28
CA THR A 196 -13.16 -11.52 -6.19
C THR A 196 -13.04 -12.37 -4.94
N ASN A 197 -12.46 -11.81 -3.87
CA ASN A 197 -12.35 -12.50 -2.59
C ASN A 197 -13.71 -12.45 -1.89
N GLN A 198 -14.39 -13.58 -1.72
CA GLN A 198 -15.71 -13.62 -1.06
C GLN A 198 -15.67 -12.99 0.34
N ALA A 199 -14.55 -13.15 1.07
CA ALA A 199 -14.41 -12.54 2.39
C ALA A 199 -14.32 -11.01 2.31
N ARG A 200 -13.80 -10.44 1.21
CA ARG A 200 -13.85 -8.99 0.93
C ARG A 200 -15.27 -8.52 0.66
N VAL A 201 -16.05 -9.26 -0.12
CA VAL A 201 -17.47 -8.91 -0.38
C VAL A 201 -18.22 -8.84 0.94
N ASN A 202 -18.12 -9.90 1.76
CA ASN A 202 -18.75 -9.97 3.07
C ASN A 202 -18.24 -8.84 4.01
N PHE A 203 -16.96 -8.49 3.95
CA PHE A 203 -16.41 -7.36 4.71
C PHE A 203 -17.01 -6.02 4.28
N LEU A 204 -17.11 -5.76 2.98
CA LEU A 204 -17.70 -4.53 2.44
C LEU A 204 -19.18 -4.43 2.82
N GLU A 205 -19.92 -5.54 2.77
CA GLU A 205 -21.32 -5.60 3.23
C GLU A 205 -21.45 -5.31 4.72
N LYS A 206 -20.56 -5.86 5.56
CA LYS A 206 -20.52 -5.57 7.00
C LYS A 206 -20.23 -4.09 7.26
N GLN A 207 -19.24 -3.51 6.58
CA GLN A 207 -18.92 -2.07 6.70
C GLN A 207 -20.09 -1.19 6.25
N ALA A 208 -20.76 -1.55 5.15
CA ALA A 208 -21.95 -0.86 4.68
C ALA A 208 -23.06 -0.90 5.74
N LYS A 209 -23.36 -2.09 6.28
CA LYS A 209 -24.36 -2.28 7.34
C LYS A 209 -24.03 -1.50 8.62
N GLU A 210 -22.79 -1.55 9.09
CA GLU A 210 -22.36 -0.78 10.26
C GLU A 210 -22.45 0.73 10.02
N SER A 211 -22.11 1.19 8.81
CA SER A 211 -22.25 2.61 8.44
C SER A 211 -23.72 3.04 8.40
N GLU A 212 -24.62 2.18 7.91
CA GLU A 212 -26.07 2.42 7.90
C GLU A 212 -26.64 2.41 9.32
N GLU A 213 -26.21 1.49 10.17
CA GLU A 213 -26.59 1.46 11.59
C GLU A 213 -26.11 2.70 12.34
N ARG A 214 -24.89 3.18 12.06
CA ARG A 214 -24.39 4.47 12.59
C ARG A 214 -25.24 5.64 12.10
N LYS A 215 -25.56 5.69 10.80
CA LYS A 215 -26.47 6.71 10.24
C LYS A 215 -27.86 6.65 10.86
N LYS A 216 -28.42 5.46 11.11
CA LYS A 216 -29.73 5.30 11.78
C LYS A 216 -29.71 5.77 13.23
N LYS A 217 -28.59 5.61 13.93
CA LYS A 217 -28.37 6.13 15.29
C LYS A 217 -28.14 7.65 15.31
N GLN A 218 -27.83 8.26 14.16
CA GLN A 218 -27.66 9.69 13.99
C GLN A 218 -28.94 10.31 13.37
N ILE A 219 -29.76 11.00 14.17
CA ILE A 219 -30.86 11.80 13.63
C ILE A 219 -30.33 13.22 13.40
N PHE A 220 -30.46 13.77 12.19
CA PHE A 220 -29.88 15.08 11.80
C PHE A 220 -28.38 15.24 12.16
N GLY A 221 -27.57 14.18 12.04
CA GLY A 221 -26.14 14.23 12.31
C GLY A 221 -25.73 14.25 13.79
N LYS A 222 -26.69 14.11 14.72
CA LYS A 222 -26.45 13.95 16.17
C LYS A 222 -26.91 12.59 16.66
N GLU A 223 -26.21 12.00 17.63
CA GLU A 223 -26.62 10.70 18.17
C GLU A 223 -27.97 10.78 18.89
N TRP A 224 -28.78 9.72 18.84
CA TRP A 224 -30.08 9.63 19.54
C TRP A 224 -29.99 10.00 21.03
N LYS A 225 -28.87 9.69 21.67
CA LYS A 225 -28.60 10.02 23.07
C LYS A 225 -28.53 11.55 23.28
N GLU A 226 -27.89 12.27 22.36
CA GLU A 226 -27.79 13.74 22.38
C GLU A 226 -29.14 14.40 22.11
N TRP A 227 -29.98 13.79 21.25
CA TRP A 227 -31.35 14.23 21.04
C TRP A 227 -32.24 14.02 22.27
N LYS A 228 -32.08 12.90 22.96
CA LYS A 228 -32.84 12.57 24.17
C LYS A 228 -32.55 13.57 25.29
N ASP A 229 -31.31 14.03 25.41
CA ASP A 229 -30.90 15.05 26.38
C ASP A 229 -31.35 16.49 26.00
N MET A 230 -31.82 16.71 24.76
CA MET A 230 -32.36 17.99 24.30
C MET A 230 -33.90 18.09 24.36
N ILE A 231 -34.59 16.95 24.48
CA ILE A 231 -36.07 16.86 24.48
C ILE A 231 -36.63 16.68 25.91
N ILE A 232 -35.78 16.33 26.88
CA ILE A 232 -36.11 16.19 28.32
C ILE A 232 -35.47 17.36 29.07
#